data_AF-A0A9P0G4T2-F1
#
_entry.id   AF-A0A9P0G4T2-F1
#
_cell.length_a   1.000
_cell.length_b   1.000
_cell.length_c   1.000
_cell.angle_alpha   90.00
_cell.angle_beta   90.00
_cell.angle_gamma   90.00
#
_symmetry.space_group_name_H-M   'P 1'
#
loop_
_entity.id
_entity.type
_entity.pdbx_description
1 polymer ?
#
loop_
_entity_poly.entity_id
_entity_poly.type
_entity_poly.pdbx_seq_one_letter_code
_entity_poly.pdbx_strand_id
1 'polypeptide(L)'
;MFEEIIKYEHINYESTIAVWASTIIWTCFYNFVRYLLPDIPFTHPEWKTNYTQSFLMVFSLGYFIYDLIWMYLFELQQEKLMITHHIYCIVALFKMLFKGTSGAQATCALGSMEITNPFLQYRWFIRSEGMYPSALHSAMETTFYIIFFLVRIVLGSYYMVVILRQEHNDVDFIFLALAIYVISWMFQINIIKCILVKYGFVEKIKYN
;
A
#
# COMPACT_ATOMS: atom_id res chain seq x y z
N MET A 1 -36.52 7.23 -1.15
CA MET A 1 -35.10 6.95 -1.49
C MET A 1 -34.17 7.53 -0.43
N PHE A 2 -34.52 7.31 0.85
CA PHE A 2 -33.83 7.82 2.05
C PHE A 2 -33.73 6.72 3.13
N GLU A 3 -33.94 5.45 2.76
CA GLU A 3 -33.96 4.30 3.68
C GLU A 3 -32.73 3.37 3.54
N GLU A 4 -31.82 3.59 2.60
CA GLU A 4 -30.56 2.83 2.51
C GLU A 4 -29.41 3.45 3.31
N ILE A 5 -29.69 4.46 4.14
CA ILE A 5 -28.69 5.12 5.00
C ILE A 5 -28.43 4.29 6.29
N ILE A 6 -29.26 3.29 6.59
CA ILE A 6 -29.15 2.42 7.78
C ILE A 6 -28.53 1.05 7.43
N LYS A 7 -27.43 1.03 6.67
CA LYS A 7 -26.62 -0.21 6.48
C LYS A 7 -25.11 0.01 6.67
N TYR A 8 -24.73 1.12 7.32
CA TYR A 8 -23.34 1.42 7.67
C TYR A 8 -23.16 1.66 9.18
N GLU A 9 -24.00 1.05 10.02
CA GLU A 9 -23.90 1.11 11.49
C GLU A 9 -22.88 0.09 12.06
N HIS A 10 -21.86 -0.23 11.27
CA HIS A 10 -20.66 -0.92 11.75
C HIS A 10 -19.43 -0.15 11.29
N ILE A 11 -19.26 1.06 11.84
CA ILE A 11 -17.92 1.61 12.02
C ILE A 11 -17.27 0.72 13.07
N ASN A 12 -16.53 -0.31 12.65
CA ASN A 12 -15.78 -1.11 13.61
C ASN A 12 -14.60 -0.25 14.08
N TYR A 13 -14.70 0.27 15.30
CA TYR A 13 -13.68 1.03 16.04
C TYR A 13 -12.31 0.32 16.02
N GLU A 14 -12.31 -1.00 15.83
CA GLU A 14 -11.11 -1.82 15.64
C GLU A 14 -10.35 -1.52 14.35
N SER A 15 -11.03 -1.13 13.27
CA SER A 15 -10.40 -0.69 12.02
C SER A 15 -9.70 0.66 12.20
N THR A 16 -10.26 1.55 13.01
CA THR A 16 -9.67 2.85 13.37
C THR A 16 -8.41 2.65 14.18
N ILE A 17 -8.43 1.78 15.19
CA ILE A 17 -7.24 1.42 15.98
C ILE A 17 -6.20 0.73 15.09
N ALA A 18 -6.58 -0.16 14.18
CA ALA A 18 -5.66 -0.81 13.26
C ALA A 18 -4.99 0.18 12.29
N VAL A 19 -5.71 1.19 11.82
CA VAL A 19 -5.15 2.24 10.96
C VAL A 19 -4.24 3.19 11.75
N TRP A 20 -4.64 3.63 12.95
CA TRP A 20 -3.80 4.50 13.77
C TRP A 20 -2.55 3.77 14.28
N ALA A 21 -2.69 2.51 14.69
CA ALA A 21 -1.57 1.66 15.08
C ALA A 21 -0.65 1.41 13.88
N SER A 22 -1.16 0.99 12.72
CA SER A 22 -0.32 0.78 11.53
C SER A 22 0.38 2.06 11.08
N THR A 23 -0.31 3.21 11.09
CA THR A 23 0.27 4.50 10.69
C THR A 23 1.34 5.01 11.66
N ILE A 24 1.11 4.89 12.96
CA ILE A 24 2.07 5.31 13.99
C ILE A 24 3.27 4.35 14.02
N ILE A 25 3.02 3.03 13.95
CA ILE A 25 4.07 2.01 13.88
C ILE A 25 4.90 2.18 12.61
N TRP A 26 4.28 2.49 11.46
CA TRP A 26 5.00 2.72 10.19
C TRP A 26 5.78 4.02 10.14
N THR A 27 5.24 5.11 10.68
CA THR A 27 5.94 6.40 10.71
C THR A 27 7.13 6.33 11.67
N CYS A 28 6.99 5.64 12.79
CA CYS A 28 8.11 5.32 13.69
C CYS A 28 9.11 4.36 13.02
N PHE A 29 8.64 3.37 12.27
CA PHE A 29 9.49 2.42 11.54
C PHE A 29 10.28 3.08 10.40
N TYR A 30 9.66 3.96 9.62
CA TYR A 30 10.32 4.71 8.55
C TYR A 30 11.44 5.62 9.10
N ASN A 31 11.18 6.32 10.20
CA ASN A 31 12.19 7.16 10.88
C ASN A 31 13.29 6.32 11.53
N PHE A 32 12.98 5.11 12.01
CA PHE A 32 13.94 4.15 12.55
C PHE A 32 14.84 3.54 11.46
N VAL A 33 14.27 3.10 10.33
CA VAL A 33 15.01 2.56 9.17
C VAL A 33 15.98 3.60 8.59
N ARG A 34 15.57 4.87 8.54
CA ARG A 34 16.41 5.99 8.08
C ARG A 34 17.61 6.27 9.00
N TYR A 35 17.50 5.95 10.30
CA TYR A 35 18.57 6.20 11.28
C TYR A 35 19.52 5.01 11.48
N LEU A 36 19.09 3.79 11.12
CA LEU A 36 19.85 2.54 11.31
C LEU A 36 20.42 1.90 10.05
N LEU A 37 20.04 2.37 8.85
CA LEU A 37 20.66 1.96 7.58
C LEU A 37 21.55 3.09 7.05
N PRO A 38 22.81 3.21 7.52
CA PRO A 38 23.79 4.15 6.97
C PRO A 38 24.21 3.79 5.53
N ASP A 39 23.94 2.56 5.07
CA ASP A 39 24.17 2.11 3.70
C ASP A 39 22.85 2.05 2.94
N ILE A 40 22.82 2.58 1.71
CA ILE A 40 21.63 2.65 0.87
C ILE A 40 20.98 1.25 0.83
N PRO A 41 19.65 1.12 1.02
CA PRO A 41 19.00 -0.20 1.15
C PRO A 41 19.19 -1.11 -0.08
N PHE A 42 19.65 -0.53 -1.19
CA PHE A 42 19.95 -1.17 -2.45
C PHE A 42 21.45 -1.27 -2.75
N THR A 43 22.38 -1.06 -1.82
CA THR A 43 23.82 -1.23 -2.13
C THR A 43 24.27 -2.69 -2.03
N HIS A 44 23.68 -3.43 -1.09
CA HIS A 44 24.09 -4.79 -0.74
C HIS A 44 22.89 -5.75 -0.61
N PRO A 45 22.28 -6.18 -1.73
CA PRO A 45 21.14 -7.11 -1.74
C PRO A 45 21.46 -8.49 -1.16
N GLU A 46 22.73 -8.90 -1.20
CA GLU A 46 23.26 -10.16 -0.68
C GLU A 46 23.30 -10.24 0.85
N TRP A 47 23.17 -9.10 1.52
CA TRP A 47 23.21 -9.07 2.98
C TRP A 47 22.04 -9.82 3.60
N LYS A 48 22.37 -10.50 4.70
CA LYS A 48 21.39 -11.25 5.48
C LYS A 48 20.35 -10.30 6.06
N THR A 49 19.11 -10.72 5.97
CA THR A 49 17.99 -10.03 6.60
C THR A 49 18.21 -10.01 8.12
N ASN A 50 18.25 -8.81 8.70
CA ASN A 50 18.44 -8.66 10.14
C ASN A 50 17.13 -8.89 10.91
N TYR A 51 17.22 -9.03 12.24
CA TYR A 51 16.06 -9.30 13.09
C TYR A 51 14.97 -8.24 12.94
N THR A 52 15.33 -6.96 12.87
CA THR A 52 14.34 -5.88 12.75
C THR A 52 13.62 -5.88 11.41
N GLN A 53 14.33 -6.19 10.33
CA GLN A 53 13.74 -6.33 9.00
C GLN A 53 12.78 -7.52 8.95
N SER A 54 13.17 -8.66 9.51
CA SER A 54 12.29 -9.82 9.63
C SER A 54 11.07 -9.53 10.50
N PHE A 55 11.25 -8.87 11.64
CA PHE A 55 10.17 -8.48 12.54
C PHE A 55 9.15 -7.58 11.82
N LEU A 56 9.62 -6.57 11.07
CA LEU A 56 8.73 -5.76 10.24
C LEU A 56 7.96 -6.62 9.25
N MET A 57 8.65 -7.44 8.46
CA MET A 57 8.00 -8.23 7.41
C MET A 57 6.95 -9.18 8.00
N VAL A 58 7.21 -9.79 9.16
CA VAL A 58 6.22 -10.62 9.88
C VAL A 58 5.02 -9.79 10.34
N PHE A 59 5.27 -8.60 10.91
CA PHE A 59 4.19 -7.72 11.36
C PHE A 59 3.30 -7.26 10.19
N SER A 60 3.93 -6.84 9.09
CA SER A 60 3.21 -6.48 7.86
C SER A 60 2.50 -7.67 7.23
N LEU A 61 3.08 -8.87 7.27
CA LEU A 61 2.40 -10.08 6.79
C LEU A 61 1.12 -10.35 7.59
N GLY A 62 1.16 -10.24 8.91
CA GLY A 62 -0.02 -10.34 9.76
C GLY A 62 -1.08 -9.30 9.41
N TYR A 63 -0.66 -8.05 9.17
CA TYR A 63 -1.54 -6.98 8.71
C TYR A 63 -2.21 -7.29 7.37
N PHE A 64 -1.46 -7.72 6.34
CA PHE A 64 -2.02 -8.04 5.02
C PHE A 64 -3.00 -9.23 5.07
N ILE A 65 -2.72 -10.24 5.91
CA ILE A 65 -3.64 -11.37 6.13
C ILE A 65 -4.92 -10.89 6.81
N TYR A 66 -4.79 -10.10 7.89
CA TYR A 66 -5.94 -9.54 8.58
C TYR A 66 -6.82 -8.72 7.64
N ASP A 67 -6.21 -7.82 6.85
CA ASP A 67 -6.94 -6.96 5.93
C ASP A 67 -7.64 -7.78 4.83
N LEU A 68 -6.98 -8.82 4.30
CA LEU A 68 -7.58 -9.73 3.32
C LEU A 68 -8.81 -10.49 3.88
N ILE A 69 -8.71 -10.99 5.12
CA ILE A 69 -9.83 -11.66 5.80
C ILE A 69 -10.96 -10.66 6.06
N TRP A 70 -10.61 -9.46 6.53
CA TRP A 70 -11.57 -8.40 6.79
C TRP A 70 -12.37 -8.03 5.53
N MET A 71 -11.68 -7.83 4.41
CA MET A 71 -12.33 -7.58 3.12
C MET A 71 -13.27 -8.70 2.69
N TYR A 72 -12.87 -9.96 2.91
CA TYR A 72 -13.68 -11.12 2.55
C TYR A 72 -14.94 -11.24 3.41
N LEU A 73 -14.82 -11.03 4.72
CA LEU A 73 -15.93 -11.18 5.67
C LEU A 73 -16.98 -10.06 5.55
N PHE A 74 -16.54 -8.84 5.26
CA PHE A 74 -17.44 -7.68 5.24
C PHE A 74 -17.92 -7.31 3.82
N GLU A 75 -17.72 -8.21 2.85
CA GLU A 75 -18.16 -8.07 1.45
C GLU A 75 -17.99 -6.65 0.89
N LEU A 76 -16.87 -6.02 1.22
CA LEU A 76 -16.61 -4.69 0.73
C LEU A 76 -16.57 -4.80 -0.81
N GLN A 77 -17.35 -3.98 -1.52
CA GLN A 77 -17.32 -3.86 -2.99
C GLN A 77 -15.96 -3.34 -3.44
N GLN A 78 -14.93 -4.16 -3.29
CA GLN A 78 -13.55 -3.81 -3.56
C GLN A 78 -13.20 -4.24 -4.97
N GLU A 79 -12.40 -3.41 -5.63
CA GLU A 79 -11.90 -3.74 -6.95
C GLU A 79 -11.08 -5.04 -6.87
N LYS A 80 -11.27 -5.94 -7.82
CA LYS A 80 -10.53 -7.22 -7.91
C LYS A 80 -9.01 -7.01 -7.80
N LEU A 81 -8.51 -5.88 -8.32
CA LEU A 81 -7.12 -5.46 -8.25
C LEU A 81 -6.61 -5.34 -6.81
N MET A 82 -7.45 -4.86 -5.90
CA MET A 82 -7.13 -4.72 -4.48
C MET A 82 -6.91 -6.09 -3.82
N ILE A 83 -7.81 -7.04 -4.07
CA ILE A 83 -7.66 -8.43 -3.58
C ILE A 83 -6.40 -9.07 -4.15
N THR A 84 -6.15 -8.90 -5.45
CA THR A 84 -4.93 -9.40 -6.10
C THR A 84 -3.68 -8.80 -5.47
N HIS A 85 -3.69 -7.50 -5.15
CA HIS A 85 -2.58 -6.84 -4.46
C HIS A 85 -2.31 -7.47 -3.08
N HIS A 86 -3.34 -7.73 -2.27
CA HIS A 86 -3.16 -8.34 -0.94
C HIS A 86 -2.64 -9.76 -1.01
N ILE A 87 -3.21 -10.61 -1.87
CA ILE A 87 -2.72 -11.98 -2.08
C ILE A 87 -1.26 -11.94 -2.53
N TYR A 88 -0.93 -11.05 -3.47
CA TYR A 88 0.43 -10.86 -3.93
C TYR A 88 1.37 -10.45 -2.78
N CYS A 89 1.01 -9.45 -1.98
CA CYS A 89 1.82 -8.97 -0.86
C CYS A 89 2.07 -10.06 0.19
N ILE A 90 1.05 -10.88 0.49
CA ILE A 90 1.19 -12.03 1.40
C ILE A 90 2.22 -13.03 0.86
N VAL A 91 2.09 -13.43 -0.41
CA VAL A 91 3.02 -14.36 -1.06
C VAL A 91 4.43 -13.79 -1.12
N ALA A 92 4.57 -12.52 -1.50
CA ALA A 92 5.87 -11.84 -1.61
C ALA A 92 6.56 -11.76 -0.24
N LEU A 93 5.84 -11.34 0.82
CA LEU A 93 6.39 -11.26 2.17
C LEU A 93 6.77 -12.63 2.72
N PHE A 94 5.95 -13.66 2.48
CA PHE A 94 6.28 -15.03 2.85
C PHE A 94 7.59 -15.46 2.17
N LYS A 95 7.70 -15.29 0.84
CA LYS A 95 8.93 -15.61 0.10
C LYS A 95 10.15 -14.85 0.64
N MET A 96 10.02 -13.56 0.93
CA MET A 96 11.14 -12.75 1.44
C MET A 96 11.58 -13.17 2.84
N LEU A 97 10.65 -13.61 3.70
CA LEU A 97 10.97 -14.13 5.03
C LEU A 97 11.79 -15.42 4.98
N PHE A 98 11.45 -16.35 4.07
CA PHE A 98 12.21 -17.60 3.90
C PHE A 98 13.53 -17.43 3.13
N LYS A 99 13.63 -16.40 2.28
CA LYS A 99 14.84 -16.11 1.50
C LYS A 99 16.04 -15.78 2.40
N GLY A 100 15.82 -15.03 3.49
CA GLY A 100 16.87 -14.67 4.45
C GLY A 100 17.90 -13.64 3.96
N THR A 101 17.77 -13.12 2.74
CA THR A 101 18.58 -12.04 2.15
C THR A 101 17.68 -10.95 1.55
N SER A 102 18.26 -9.82 1.13
CA SER A 102 17.55 -8.69 0.52
C SER A 102 16.51 -8.01 1.44
N GLY A 103 16.64 -8.19 2.75
CA GLY A 103 15.74 -7.62 3.76
C GLY A 103 15.68 -6.08 3.73
N ALA A 104 16.81 -5.40 3.48
CA ALA A 104 16.85 -3.95 3.37
C ALA A 104 16.01 -3.43 2.18
N GLN A 105 16.15 -4.06 1.01
CA GLN A 105 15.35 -3.71 -0.18
C GLN A 105 13.87 -4.03 0.03
N ALA A 106 13.56 -5.21 0.60
CA ALA A 106 12.17 -5.62 0.86
C ALA A 106 11.47 -4.68 1.84
N THR A 107 12.12 -4.34 2.95
CA THR A 107 11.54 -3.42 3.95
C THR A 107 11.44 -1.99 3.44
N CYS A 108 12.39 -1.52 2.63
CA CYS A 108 12.32 -0.22 1.98
C CYS A 108 11.17 -0.14 0.97
N ALA A 109 11.03 -1.17 0.12
CA ALA A 109 9.92 -1.29 -0.82
C ALA A 109 8.59 -1.32 -0.05
N LEU A 110 8.47 -2.17 0.98
CA LEU A 110 7.29 -2.25 1.82
C LEU A 110 6.89 -0.90 2.42
N GLY A 111 7.85 -0.12 2.92
CA GLY A 111 7.55 1.21 3.48
C GLY A 111 7.16 2.26 2.47
N SER A 112 7.80 2.25 1.30
CA SER A 112 7.36 3.10 0.20
C SER A 112 5.94 2.74 -0.26
N MET A 113 5.54 1.49 -0.09
CA MET A 113 4.19 1.07 -0.41
C MET A 113 3.18 1.56 0.63
N GLU A 114 3.47 1.38 1.91
CA GLU A 114 2.52 1.69 2.99
C GLU A 114 2.33 3.20 3.23
N ILE A 115 3.26 4.07 2.83
CA ILE A 115 3.15 5.51 3.10
C ILE A 115 1.90 6.17 2.48
N THR A 116 1.33 5.59 1.44
CA THR A 116 0.11 6.10 0.79
C THR A 116 -1.16 5.74 1.56
N ASN A 117 -1.12 4.66 2.34
CA ASN A 117 -2.30 4.05 2.96
C ASN A 117 -2.96 4.92 4.04
N PRO A 118 -2.23 5.67 4.89
CA PRO A 118 -2.86 6.58 5.85
C PRO A 118 -3.85 7.56 5.20
N PHE A 119 -3.50 8.14 4.05
CA PHE A 119 -4.38 9.08 3.34
C PHE A 119 -5.60 8.40 2.73
N LEU A 120 -5.43 7.18 2.21
CA LEU A 120 -6.53 6.35 1.71
C LEU A 120 -7.52 6.02 2.82
N GLN A 121 -7.02 5.62 3.99
CA GLN A 121 -7.84 5.24 5.14
C GLN A 121 -8.51 6.45 5.79
N TYR A 122 -7.82 7.59 5.88
CA TYR A 122 -8.39 8.82 6.42
C TYR A 122 -9.61 9.30 5.61
N ARG A 123 -9.62 9.07 4.29
CA ARG A 123 -10.78 9.32 3.45
C ARG A 123 -12.01 8.53 3.87
N TRP A 124 -11.84 7.27 4.27
CA TRP A 124 -12.92 6.42 4.77
C TRP A 124 -13.45 6.91 6.11
N PHE A 125 -12.57 7.34 7.03
CA PHE A 125 -13.00 7.91 8.32
C PHE A 125 -13.80 9.19 8.15
N ILE A 126 -13.36 10.12 7.30
CA ILE A 126 -14.11 11.34 7.06
C ILE A 126 -15.52 11.02 6.51
N ARG A 127 -15.63 9.98 5.67
CA ARG A 127 -16.93 9.53 5.15
C ARG A 127 -17.79 8.85 6.23
N SER A 128 -17.20 8.03 7.09
CA SER A 128 -17.93 7.33 8.15
C SER A 128 -18.47 8.28 9.21
N GLU A 129 -17.73 9.35 9.51
CA GLU A 129 -18.17 10.43 10.42
C GLU A 129 -19.22 11.37 9.79
N GLY A 130 -19.72 11.08 8.58
CA GLY A 130 -20.70 11.92 7.89
C GLY A 130 -20.16 13.26 7.39
N MET A 131 -18.84 13.48 7.44
CA MET A 131 -18.17 14.71 7.02
C MET A 131 -17.91 14.77 5.49
N TYR A 132 -18.69 14.03 4.70
CA TYR A 132 -18.64 14.05 3.24
C TYR A 132 -19.87 14.74 2.66
N PRO A 133 -19.73 15.67 1.70
CA PRO A 133 -18.49 16.22 1.13
C PRO A 133 -17.91 17.35 2.00
N SER A 134 -16.58 17.36 2.20
CA SER A 134 -15.86 18.45 2.86
C SER A 134 -14.58 18.83 2.13
N ALA A 135 -14.09 20.04 2.40
CA ALA A 135 -12.78 20.48 1.92
C ALA A 135 -11.66 19.56 2.42
N LEU A 136 -11.77 19.08 3.67
CA LEU A 136 -10.82 18.13 4.26
C LEU A 136 -10.84 16.79 3.52
N HIS A 137 -12.01 16.22 3.21
CA HIS A 137 -12.11 15.00 2.39
C HIS A 137 -11.40 15.18 1.04
N SER A 138 -11.66 16.32 0.37
CA SER A 138 -11.08 16.60 -0.96
C SER A 138 -9.57 16.81 -0.90
N ALA A 139 -9.05 17.43 0.15
CA ALA A 139 -7.62 17.61 0.39
C ALA A 139 -6.91 16.27 0.64
N MET A 140 -7.52 15.36 1.41
CA MET A 140 -6.97 14.02 1.68
C MET A 140 -6.95 13.15 0.43
N GLU A 141 -8.01 13.21 -0.37
CA GLU A 141 -8.08 12.50 -1.64
C GLU A 141 -7.02 13.01 -2.64
N THR A 142 -6.84 14.32 -2.73
CA THR A 142 -5.82 14.93 -3.59
C THR A 142 -4.41 14.58 -3.12
N THR A 143 -4.16 14.64 -1.80
CA THR A 143 -2.88 14.25 -1.20
C THR A 143 -2.57 12.79 -1.48
N PHE A 144 -3.55 11.89 -1.34
CA PHE A 144 -3.40 10.48 -1.69
C PHE A 144 -2.95 10.31 -3.15
N TYR A 145 -3.61 10.99 -4.10
CA TYR A 145 -3.24 10.88 -5.53
C TYR A 145 -1.81 11.34 -5.82
N ILE A 146 -1.40 12.46 -5.22
CA ILE A 146 -0.06 13.03 -5.41
C ILE A 146 0.99 12.09 -4.82
N ILE A 147 0.82 11.66 -3.56
CA ILE A 147 1.80 10.79 -2.88
C ILE A 147 1.85 9.42 -3.56
N PHE A 148 0.70 8.89 -4.01
CA PHE A 148 0.66 7.64 -4.76
C PHE A 148 1.52 7.74 -6.03
N PHE A 149 1.35 8.79 -6.83
CA PHE A 149 2.14 8.97 -8.03
C PHE A 149 3.65 9.15 -7.72
N LEU A 150 3.99 10.05 -6.79
CA LEU A 150 5.39 10.33 -6.47
C LEU A 150 6.11 9.11 -5.89
N VAL A 151 5.48 8.39 -4.98
CA VAL A 151 6.14 7.27 -4.30
C VAL A 151 6.03 5.98 -5.11
N ARG A 152 4.84 5.61 -5.60
CA ARG A 152 4.65 4.33 -6.28
C ARG A 152 5.17 4.33 -7.70
N ILE A 153 5.09 5.46 -8.40
CA ILE A 153 5.48 5.56 -9.80
C ILE A 153 6.87 6.18 -9.94
N VAL A 154 7.10 7.40 -9.46
CA VAL A 154 8.39 8.06 -9.66
C VAL A 154 9.51 7.36 -8.88
N LEU A 155 9.37 7.24 -7.57
CA LEU A 155 10.34 6.53 -6.73
C LEU A 155 10.37 5.02 -7.04
N GLY A 156 9.23 4.40 -7.33
CA GLY A 156 9.17 3.00 -7.78
C GLY A 156 9.96 2.75 -9.08
N SER A 157 9.90 3.68 -10.05
CA SER A 157 10.69 3.59 -11.28
C SER A 157 12.19 3.67 -11.00
N TYR A 158 12.60 4.58 -10.09
CA TYR A 158 13.97 4.66 -9.63
C TYR A 158 14.44 3.34 -8.99
N TYR A 159 13.63 2.77 -8.08
CA TYR A 159 13.93 1.46 -7.49
C TYR A 159 14.03 0.36 -8.54
N MET A 160 13.14 0.30 -9.52
CA MET A 160 13.21 -0.69 -10.59
C MET A 160 14.50 -0.56 -11.41
N VAL A 161 14.93 0.65 -11.75
CA VAL A 161 16.20 0.87 -12.46
C VAL A 161 17.39 0.39 -11.63
N VAL A 162 17.39 0.67 -10.32
CA VAL A 162 18.44 0.20 -9.42
C VAL A 162 18.41 -1.33 -9.34
N ILE A 163 17.26 -1.94 -9.06
CA ILE A 163 17.10 -3.38 -8.90
C ILE A 163 17.56 -4.13 -10.16
N LEU A 164 17.20 -3.66 -11.35
CA LEU A 164 17.56 -4.29 -12.62
C LEU A 164 19.04 -4.14 -12.98
N ARG A 165 19.73 -3.12 -12.45
CA ARG A 165 21.16 -2.89 -12.71
C ARG A 165 22.09 -3.64 -11.75
N GLN A 166 21.55 -4.18 -10.65
CA GLN A 166 22.35 -4.91 -9.68
C GLN A 166 22.45 -6.40 -10.05
N GLU A 167 23.68 -6.88 -10.20
CA GLU A 167 23.97 -8.27 -10.58
C GLU A 167 23.67 -9.27 -9.45
N HIS A 168 23.70 -8.81 -8.19
CA HIS A 168 23.48 -9.65 -7.01
C HIS A 168 22.00 -9.86 -6.64
N ASN A 169 21.07 -9.26 -7.39
CA ASN A 169 19.64 -9.51 -7.18
C ASN A 169 19.23 -10.83 -7.84
N ASP A 170 18.71 -11.75 -7.04
CA ASP A 170 18.18 -13.00 -7.58
C ASP A 170 16.97 -12.75 -8.48
N VAL A 171 16.82 -13.60 -9.50
CA VAL A 171 15.71 -13.54 -10.48
C VAL A 171 14.34 -13.52 -9.78
N ASP A 172 14.21 -14.30 -8.70
CA ASP A 172 13.01 -14.35 -7.87
C ASP A 172 12.65 -12.98 -7.27
N PHE A 173 13.65 -12.23 -6.79
CA PHE A 173 13.43 -10.90 -6.22
C PHE A 173 13.05 -9.90 -7.30
N ILE A 174 13.72 -9.95 -8.46
CA ILE A 174 13.40 -9.09 -9.61
C ILE A 174 11.96 -9.32 -10.08
N PHE A 175 11.52 -10.58 -10.15
CA PHE A 175 10.15 -10.91 -10.53
C PHE A 175 9.13 -10.33 -9.55
N LEU A 176 9.39 -10.46 -8.23
CA LEU A 176 8.53 -9.87 -7.21
C LEU A 176 8.51 -8.33 -7.33
N ALA A 177 9.67 -7.68 -7.44
CA ALA A 177 9.74 -6.23 -7.59
C ALA A 177 8.98 -5.73 -8.84
N LEU A 178 9.12 -6.43 -9.97
CA LEU A 178 8.43 -6.10 -11.21
C LEU A 178 6.91 -6.30 -11.08
N ALA A 179 6.46 -7.41 -10.50
CA ALA A 179 5.04 -7.71 -10.34
C ALA A 179 4.33 -6.64 -9.50
N ILE A 180 4.93 -6.21 -8.39
CA ILE A 180 4.32 -5.17 -7.55
C ILE A 180 4.35 -3.78 -8.20
N TYR A 181 5.37 -3.52 -9.01
CA TYR A 181 5.45 -2.29 -9.80
C TYR A 181 4.37 -2.25 -10.90
N VAL A 182 4.10 -3.37 -11.58
CA VAL A 182 2.99 -3.48 -12.54
C VAL A 182 1.64 -3.26 -11.86
N ILE A 183 1.40 -3.89 -10.70
CA ILE A 183 0.19 -3.66 -9.90
C ILE A 183 0.05 -2.18 -9.52
N SER A 184 1.15 -1.51 -9.18
CA SER A 184 1.16 -0.07 -8.86
C SER A 184 0.74 0.80 -10.06
N TRP A 185 1.17 0.45 -11.27
CA TRP A 185 0.69 1.11 -12.50
C TRP A 185 -0.79 0.86 -12.78
N MET A 186 -1.29 -0.35 -12.55
CA MET A 186 -2.71 -0.66 -12.69
C MET A 186 -3.56 0.21 -11.76
N PHE A 187 -3.13 0.37 -10.51
CA PHE A 187 -3.77 1.29 -9.57
C PHE A 187 -3.70 2.74 -10.04
N GLN A 188 -2.55 3.19 -10.55
CA GLN A 188 -2.40 4.56 -11.06
C GLN A 188 -3.37 4.84 -12.21
N ILE A 189 -3.57 3.88 -13.11
CA ILE A 189 -4.52 4.00 -14.23
C ILE A 189 -5.96 4.12 -13.68
N ASN A 190 -6.34 3.29 -12.69
CA ASN A 190 -7.68 3.39 -12.07
C ASN A 190 -7.88 4.73 -11.37
N ILE A 191 -6.85 5.25 -10.69
CA ILE A 191 -6.87 6.58 -10.07
C ILE A 191 -7.08 7.68 -11.12
N ILE A 192 -6.33 7.65 -12.23
CA ILE A 192 -6.48 8.64 -13.31
C ILE A 192 -7.89 8.59 -13.89
N LYS A 193 -8.43 7.39 -14.15
CA LYS A 193 -9.83 7.24 -14.62
C LYS A 193 -10.83 7.84 -13.62
N CYS A 194 -10.64 7.60 -12.32
CA CYS A 194 -11.48 8.17 -11.27
C CYS A 194 -11.44 9.72 -11.28
N ILE A 195 -10.25 10.30 -11.41
CA ILE A 195 -10.04 11.76 -11.50
C ILE A 195 -10.73 12.33 -12.75
N LEU A 196 -10.53 11.73 -13.91
CA LEU A 196 -11.11 12.21 -15.18
C LEU A 196 -12.64 12.20 -15.15
N VAL A 197 -13.24 11.14 -14.59
CA VAL A 197 -14.69 11.06 -14.41
C VAL A 197 -15.17 12.10 -13.39
N LYS A 198 -14.44 12.30 -12.28
CA LYS A 198 -14.80 13.27 -11.24
C LYS A 198 -14.83 14.71 -11.76
N TYR A 199 -13.89 15.08 -12.62
CA TYR A 199 -13.80 16.42 -13.22
C TYR A 199 -14.54 16.56 -14.56
N GLY A 200 -15.29 15.54 -14.98
CA GLY A 200 -16.16 15.61 -16.16
C GLY A 200 -15.44 15.54 -17.51
N PHE A 201 -14.18 15.10 -17.54
CA PHE A 201 -13.42 14.90 -18.79
C PHE A 201 -13.83 13.62 -19.53
N VAL A 202 -14.47 12.67 -18.85
CA VAL A 202 -14.93 11.39 -19.42
C VAL A 202 -16.29 11.03 -18.83
N GLU A 203 -17.25 10.62 -19.68
CA GLU A 203 -18.56 10.14 -19.23
C GLU A 203 -18.42 8.84 -18.42
N LYS A 204 -19.28 8.67 -17.42
CA LYS A 204 -19.32 7.46 -16.58
C LYS A 204 -19.73 6.28 -17.46
N ILE A 205 -18.77 5.46 -17.88
CA ILE A 205 -19.07 4.21 -18.61
C ILE A 205 -19.88 3.32 -17.65
N LYS A 206 -21.20 3.25 -17.86
CA LYS A 206 -22.06 2.28 -17.19
C LYS A 206 -21.68 0.90 -17.73
N TYR A 207 -20.94 0.14 -16.94
CA TYR A 207 -20.86 -1.30 -17.15
C TYR A 207 -22.19 -1.88 -16.64
N ASN A 208 -23.01 -2.36 -17.59
CA ASN A 208 -24.17 -3.21 -17.30
C ASN A 208 -23.72 -4.56 -16.73
#